data_AF-A0A7W1GDV6-F1
#
_entry.id   AF-A0A7W1GDV6-F1
#
_cell.length_a   1.000
_cell.length_b   1.000
_cell.length_c   1.000
_cell.angle_alpha   90.00
_cell.angle_beta   90.00
_cell.angle_gamma   90.00
#
_symmetry.space_group_name_H-M   'P 1'
#
loop_
_entity.id
_entity.type
_entity.pdbx_description
1 polymer ?
#
loop_
_entity_poly.entity_id
_entity_poly.type
_entity_poly.pdbx_seq_one_letter_code
_entity_poly.pdbx_strand_id
1 'polypeptide(L)'
;MASPATFVLAPISAVYGTVTRVRSALYRAGLLTTHRVAAPVISVGNITTGGTGKTPLVAWVAGASAREGRRVCVLTRGYGRINPGRRVVVSDGERLLANAREGGDEPRLLAEMLRGSVAVISDADRV
;
A
#
# COMPACT_ATOMS: atom_id res chain seq x y z
N MET A 1 -25.25 -3.92 23.33
CA MET A 1 -24.61 -4.73 24.40
C MET A 1 -23.24 -5.15 23.89
N ALA A 2 -22.16 -4.80 24.57
CA ALA A 2 -20.80 -5.22 24.20
C ALA A 2 -20.71 -6.75 24.28
N SER A 3 -20.16 -7.41 23.26
CA SER A 3 -20.04 -8.87 23.29
C SER A 3 -18.96 -9.28 24.31
N PRO A 4 -19.01 -10.50 24.87
CA PRO A 4 -17.98 -11.00 25.78
C PRO A 4 -16.56 -10.90 25.18
N ALA A 5 -16.45 -11.04 23.85
CA ALA A 5 -15.21 -10.88 23.11
C ALA A 5 -14.64 -9.45 23.19
N THR A 6 -15.50 -8.42 23.27
CA THR A 6 -15.05 -7.02 23.41
C THR A 6 -14.27 -6.80 24.70
N PHE A 7 -14.69 -7.42 25.81
CA PHE A 7 -14.01 -7.28 27.11
C PHE A 7 -12.64 -7.95 27.12
N VAL A 8 -12.48 -9.08 26.44
CA VAL A 8 -11.20 -9.78 26.30
C VAL A 8 -10.26 -9.05 25.35
N LEU A 9 -10.78 -8.46 24.28
CA LEU A 9 -9.98 -7.72 23.30
C LEU A 9 -9.67 -6.28 23.73
N ALA A 10 -10.39 -5.71 24.69
CA ALA A 10 -10.16 -4.36 25.21
C ALA A 10 -8.73 -4.13 25.74
N PRO A 11 -8.15 -4.98 26.62
CA PRO A 11 -6.77 -4.79 27.08
C PRO A 11 -5.77 -4.91 25.92
N ILE A 12 -5.98 -5.86 25.00
CA ILE A 12 -5.13 -6.03 23.81
C ILE A 12 -5.20 -4.79 22.92
N SER A 13 -6.39 -4.22 22.73
CA SER A 13 -6.62 -2.99 21.98
C SER A 13 -5.93 -1.80 22.63
N ALA A 14 -5.96 -1.69 23.96
CA ALA A 14 -5.27 -0.62 24.69
C ALA A 14 -3.74 -0.71 24.52
N VAL A 15 -3.17 -1.91 24.60
CA VAL A 15 -1.74 -2.15 24.36
C VAL A 15 -1.38 -1.79 22.91
N TYR A 16 -2.12 -2.30 21.93
CA TYR A 16 -1.90 -1.98 20.52
C TYR A 16 -2.00 -0.47 20.24
N GLY A 17 -3.01 0.19 20.82
CA GLY A 17 -3.20 1.64 20.73
C GLY A 17 -2.05 2.43 21.35
N THR A 18 -1.48 1.94 22.45
CA THR A 18 -0.32 2.57 23.10
C THR A 18 0.93 2.44 22.24
N VAL A 19 1.22 1.23 21.75
CA VAL A 19 2.38 0.95 20.88
C VAL A 19 2.32 1.79 19.60
N THR A 20 1.15 1.87 18.95
CA THR A 20 0.98 2.68 17.74
C THR A 20 1.17 4.18 17.99
N ARG A 21 0.65 4.72 19.10
CA ARG A 21 0.87 6.12 19.50
C ARG A 21 2.33 6.43 19.78
N VAL A 22 3.02 5.57 20.51
CA VAL A 22 4.47 5.72 20.79
C VAL A 22 5.24 5.72 19.48
N ARG A 23 5.00 4.76 18.58
CA ARG A 23 5.65 4.72 17.27
C ARG A 23 5.43 6.01 16.47
N SER A 24 4.20 6.52 16.43
CA SER A 24 3.88 7.78 15.76
C SER A 24 4.54 9.00 16.43
N ALA A 25 4.72 8.99 17.75
CA ALA A 25 5.48 10.04 18.45
C ALA A 25 6.97 10.00 18.08
N LEU A 26 7.58 8.81 17.99
CA LEU A 26 8.99 8.65 17.60
C LEU A 26 9.25 9.16 16.16
N TYR A 27 8.35 8.88 15.21
CA TYR A 27 8.45 9.45 13.85
C TYR A 27 8.31 10.98 13.86
N ARG A 28 7.35 11.54 14.61
CA ARG A 28 7.17 13.00 14.72
C ARG A 28 8.36 13.70 15.37
N ALA A 29 9.03 13.03 16.31
CA ALA A 29 10.24 13.53 16.95
C ALA A 29 11.50 13.37 16.07
N GLY A 30 11.41 12.75 14.88
CA GLY A 30 12.54 12.51 14.00
C GLY A 30 13.50 11.42 14.50
N LEU A 31 13.10 10.63 15.49
CA LEU A 31 13.93 9.56 16.08
C LEU A 31 13.97 8.29 15.22
N LEU A 32 12.98 8.11 14.34
CA LEU A 32 12.93 7.00 13.39
C LEU A 32 13.30 7.49 11.98
N THR A 33 14.08 6.66 11.28
CA THR A 33 14.56 6.94 9.93
C THR A 33 13.40 7.15 8.96
N THR A 34 13.49 8.24 8.19
CA THR A 34 12.55 8.56 7.10
C THR A 34 13.34 8.73 5.82
N HIS A 35 12.94 8.03 4.77
CA HIS A 35 13.58 8.12 3.46
C HIS A 35 12.86 9.15 2.59
N ARG A 36 13.62 9.92 1.81
CA ARG A 36 13.09 10.83 0.80
C ARG A 36 13.48 10.32 -0.58
N VAL A 37 12.53 10.31 -1.48
CA VAL A 37 12.76 9.99 -2.89
C VAL A 37 12.75 11.28 -3.72
N ALA A 38 13.42 11.26 -4.87
CA ALA A 38 13.56 12.43 -5.75
C ALA A 38 12.29 12.76 -6.57
N ALA A 39 11.16 12.09 -6.28
CA ALA A 39 9.89 12.26 -6.98
C ALA A 39 8.76 12.62 -6.00
N PRO A 40 7.70 13.33 -6.44
CA PRO A 40 6.51 13.53 -5.63
C PRO A 40 5.86 12.21 -5.24
N VAL A 41 5.46 12.06 -3.97
CA VAL A 41 4.84 10.83 -3.45
C VAL A 41 3.44 11.15 -2.93
N ILE A 42 2.45 10.40 -3.42
CA ILE A 42 1.08 10.40 -2.89
C ILE A 42 0.87 9.10 -2.12
N SER A 43 0.58 9.19 -0.83
CA SER A 43 0.24 8.04 0.01
C SER A 43 -1.27 7.88 0.11
N VAL A 44 -1.79 6.73 -0.31
CA VAL A 44 -3.21 6.38 -0.15
C VAL A 44 -3.33 5.27 0.89
N GLY A 45 -3.98 5.57 2.01
CA GLY A 45 -4.15 4.65 3.13
C GLY A 45 -5.56 4.72 3.72
N ASN A 46 -5.84 3.86 4.69
CA ASN A 46 -7.09 3.89 5.44
C ASN A 46 -6.84 3.58 6.93
N ILE A 47 -7.74 4.07 7.79
CA ILE A 47 -7.67 3.90 9.25
C ILE A 47 -8.28 2.56 9.69
N THR A 48 -9.22 2.01 8.91
CA THR A 48 -9.91 0.74 9.21
C THR A 48 -9.42 -0.40 8.32
N THR A 49 -9.50 -1.63 8.85
CA THR A 49 -9.28 -2.86 8.09
C THR A 49 -10.53 -3.22 7.28
N GLY A 50 -10.38 -3.62 6.02
CA GLY A 50 -11.49 -4.00 5.14
C GLY A 50 -11.43 -3.37 3.75
N GLY A 51 -12.46 -3.67 2.94
CA GLY A 51 -12.64 -3.15 1.58
C GLY A 51 -13.07 -1.69 1.59
N THR A 52 -12.10 -0.78 1.72
CA THR A 52 -12.35 0.64 2.01
C THR A 52 -12.12 1.54 0.80
N GLY A 53 -12.33 1.02 -0.41
CA GLY A 53 -12.20 1.78 -1.66
C GLY A 53 -10.79 2.26 -2.01
N LYS A 54 -9.73 1.80 -1.31
CA LYS A 54 -8.34 2.19 -1.58
C LYS A 54 -7.93 1.89 -3.01
N THR A 55 -8.18 0.67 -3.49
CA THR A 55 -7.76 0.23 -4.82
C THR A 55 -8.41 1.05 -5.95
N PRO A 56 -9.75 1.30 -5.96
CA PRO A 56 -10.35 2.24 -6.90
C PRO A 56 -9.79 3.66 -6.82
N LEU A 57 -9.55 4.18 -5.61
CA LEU A 57 -9.00 5.53 -5.43
C LEU A 57 -7.57 5.63 -5.99
N VAL A 58 -6.71 4.64 -5.72
CA VAL A 58 -5.35 4.57 -6.29
C VAL A 58 -5.41 4.54 -7.81
N ALA A 59 -6.26 3.71 -8.40
CA ALA A 59 -6.42 3.66 -9.85
C ALA A 59 -6.88 5.00 -10.43
N TRP A 60 -7.83 5.66 -9.77
CA TRP A 60 -8.32 6.97 -10.21
C TRP A 60 -7.23 8.04 -10.15
N VAL A 61 -6.51 8.17 -9.03
CA VAL A 61 -5.43 9.17 -8.87
C VAL A 61 -4.29 8.90 -9.86
N ALA A 62 -3.86 7.64 -9.97
CA ALA A 62 -2.74 7.26 -10.83
C ALA A 62 -3.09 7.46 -12.31
N GLY A 63 -4.26 7.01 -12.74
CA GLY A 63 -4.75 7.20 -14.11
C GLY A 63 -4.99 8.66 -14.46
N ALA A 64 -5.49 9.48 -13.51
CA ALA A 64 -5.63 10.93 -13.72
C ALA A 64 -4.27 11.60 -13.94
N SER A 65 -3.30 11.28 -13.10
CA SER A 65 -1.94 11.80 -13.21
C SER A 65 -1.27 11.38 -14.53
N ALA A 66 -1.50 10.13 -14.98
CA ALA A 66 -0.97 9.65 -16.26
C ALA A 66 -1.62 10.36 -17.46
N ARG A 67 -2.93 10.65 -17.41
CA ARG A 67 -3.64 11.42 -18.44
C ARG A 67 -3.14 12.86 -18.57
N GLU A 68 -2.55 13.42 -17.51
CA GLU A 68 -1.83 14.70 -17.55
C GLU A 68 -0.41 14.60 -18.15
N GLY A 69 -0.01 13.44 -18.67
CA GLY A 69 1.30 13.21 -19.26
C GLY A 69 2.41 12.94 -18.25
N ARG A 70 2.08 12.67 -16.98
CA ARG A 70 3.09 12.35 -15.95
C ARG A 70 3.50 10.88 -16.04
N ARG A 71 4.77 10.60 -15.74
CA ARG A 71 5.23 9.22 -15.49
C ARG A 71 4.85 8.82 -14.08
N VAL A 72 3.96 7.84 -13.95
CA VAL A 72 3.40 7.40 -12.67
C VAL A 72 3.82 5.96 -12.39
N CYS A 73 4.16 5.70 -11.12
CA CYS A 73 4.37 4.35 -10.62
C CYS A 73 3.58 4.17 -9.32
N VAL A 74 2.86 3.05 -9.21
CA VAL A 74 2.14 2.65 -8.01
C VAL A 74 2.98 1.63 -7.25
N LEU A 75 3.29 1.94 -6.00
CA LEU A 75 3.95 1.02 -5.06
C LEU A 75 2.91 0.41 -4.12
N THR A 76 2.86 -0.92 -4.04
CA THR A 76 1.98 -1.66 -3.11
C THR A 76 2.75 -2.79 -2.41
N ARG A 77 2.21 -3.34 -1.31
CA ARG A 77 2.86 -4.42 -0.53
C ARG A 77 2.88 -5.77 -1.25
N GLY A 78 1.89 -6.02 -2.11
CA GLY A 78 1.64 -7.37 -2.62
C GLY A 78 1.26 -8.35 -1.53
N TYR A 79 0.18 -8.06 -0.79
CA TYR A 79 -0.33 -8.98 0.21
C TYR A 79 -0.73 -10.32 -0.45
N GLY A 80 -0.45 -11.44 0.21
CA GLY A 80 -0.81 -12.78 -0.26
C GLY A 80 0.12 -13.40 -1.33
N ARG A 81 1.21 -12.74 -1.72
CA ARG A 81 2.19 -13.28 -2.68
C ARG A 81 3.12 -14.32 -2.05
N ILE A 82 3.67 -15.22 -2.88
CA ILE A 82 4.52 -16.33 -2.44
C ILE A 82 5.85 -15.85 -1.81
N ASN A 83 6.43 -14.77 -2.33
CA ASN A 83 7.74 -14.26 -1.88
C ASN A 83 7.66 -12.80 -1.40
N PRO A 84 7.19 -12.55 -0.17
CA PRO A 84 6.92 -11.19 0.33
C PRO A 84 8.16 -10.30 0.48
N GLY A 85 9.37 -10.88 0.55
CA GLY A 85 10.63 -10.15 0.66
C GLY A 85 11.29 -9.76 -0.68
N ARG A 86 10.73 -10.16 -1.82
CA ARG A 86 11.29 -9.86 -3.14
C ARG A 86 10.57 -8.68 -3.77
N ARG A 87 11.30 -7.71 -4.35
CA ARG A 87 10.71 -6.69 -5.22
C ARG A 87 10.22 -7.35 -6.51
N VAL A 88 8.97 -7.08 -6.90
CA VAL A 88 8.37 -7.60 -8.13
C VAL A 88 7.80 -6.44 -8.93
N VAL A 89 8.30 -6.26 -10.16
CA VAL A 89 7.64 -5.38 -11.12
C VAL A 89 6.48 -6.16 -11.72
N VAL A 90 5.25 -5.71 -11.43
CA VAL A 90 4.03 -6.39 -11.87
C VAL A 90 3.60 -5.89 -13.24
N SER A 91 3.84 -4.60 -13.51
CA SER A 91 3.65 -3.97 -14.82
C SER A 91 4.67 -2.85 -15.01
N ASP A 92 5.20 -2.73 -16.22
CA ASP A 92 6.04 -1.61 -16.65
C ASP A 92 5.23 -0.40 -17.17
N GLY A 93 3.90 -0.51 -17.17
CA GLY A 93 2.99 0.47 -17.74
C GLY A 93 2.34 -0.01 -19.02
N GLU A 94 2.98 -0.89 -19.78
CA GLU A 94 2.48 -1.42 -21.05
C GLU A 94 2.11 -2.90 -20.93
N ARG A 95 3.01 -3.69 -20.34
CA ARG A 95 2.95 -5.14 -20.24
C ARG A 95 2.80 -5.56 -18.80
N LEU A 96 2.10 -6.68 -18.62
CA LEU A 96 2.08 -7.38 -17.35
C LEU A 96 3.31 -8.30 -17.28
N LEU A 97 4.10 -8.14 -16.23
CA LEU A 97 5.38 -8.81 -16.05
C LEU A 97 5.34 -9.89 -14.96
N ALA A 98 4.30 -9.89 -14.12
CA ALA A 98 4.10 -10.89 -13.09
C ALA A 98 2.62 -11.26 -12.94
N ASN A 99 2.34 -12.49 -12.53
CA ASN A 99 0.99 -12.95 -12.23
C ASN A 99 0.59 -12.66 -10.77
N ALA A 100 -0.64 -13.00 -10.39
CA ALA A 100 -1.17 -12.74 -9.06
C ALA A 100 -0.45 -13.52 -7.94
N ARG A 101 0.05 -14.73 -8.22
CA ARG A 101 0.84 -15.51 -7.25
C ARG A 101 2.19 -14.87 -6.95
N GLU A 102 2.81 -14.25 -7.95
CA GLU A 102 4.12 -13.60 -7.84
C GLU A 102 4.02 -12.17 -7.30
N GLY A 103 3.13 -11.37 -7.88
CA GLY A 103 2.96 -9.96 -7.56
C GLY A 103 2.03 -9.70 -6.38
N GLY A 104 1.02 -10.55 -6.18
CA GLY A 104 -0.13 -10.34 -5.30
C GLY A 104 -1.38 -9.93 -6.07
N ASP A 105 -2.56 -10.31 -5.58
CA ASP A 105 -3.84 -10.10 -6.26
C ASP A 105 -4.16 -8.60 -6.49
N GLU A 106 -4.00 -7.77 -5.45
CA GLU A 106 -4.25 -6.32 -5.54
C GLU A 106 -3.32 -5.60 -6.54
N PRO A 107 -1.97 -5.75 -6.47
CA PRO A 107 -1.07 -5.21 -7.50
C PRO A 107 -1.42 -5.68 -8.91
N ARG A 108 -1.80 -6.95 -9.06
CA ARG A 108 -2.14 -7.53 -10.36
C ARG A 108 -3.41 -6.93 -10.94
N LEU A 109 -4.41 -6.66 -10.09
CA LEU A 109 -5.64 -5.94 -10.44
C LEU A 109 -5.34 -4.49 -10.84
N LEU A 110 -4.56 -3.76 -10.03
CA LEU A 110 -4.15 -2.39 -10.35
C LEU A 110 -3.41 -2.29 -11.69
N ALA A 111 -2.51 -3.25 -11.95
CA ALA A 111 -1.79 -3.35 -13.21
C ALA A 111 -2.72 -3.59 -14.42
N GLU A 112 -3.81 -4.33 -14.22
CA GLU A 112 -4.86 -4.52 -15.23
C GLU A 112 -5.66 -3.24 -15.47
N MET A 113 -6.11 -2.58 -14.40
CA MET A 113 -6.90 -1.35 -14.48
C MET A 113 -6.14 -0.18 -15.12
N LEU A 114 -4.81 -0.18 -15.03
CA LEU A 114 -3.94 0.91 -15.45
C LEU A 114 -3.03 0.54 -16.63
N ARG A 115 -3.32 -0.56 -17.32
CA ARG A 115 -2.56 -1.02 -18.49
C ARG A 115 -2.51 0.06 -19.57
N GLY A 116 -1.33 0.25 -20.16
CA GLY A 116 -1.01 1.28 -21.15
C GLY A 116 -0.72 2.67 -20.56
N SER A 117 -0.52 2.80 -19.24
CA SER A 117 -0.33 4.13 -18.62
C SER A 117 0.47 4.19 -17.33
N VAL A 118 0.41 3.18 -16.45
CA VAL A 118 1.04 3.25 -15.11
C VAL A 118 1.80 1.98 -14.76
N ALA A 119 3.05 2.14 -14.33
CA ALA A 119 3.85 1.04 -13.81
C ALA A 119 3.38 0.63 -12.40
N VAL A 120 3.41 -0.66 -12.08
CA VAL A 120 3.00 -1.19 -10.77
C VAL A 120 4.09 -2.08 -10.21
N ILE A 121 4.55 -1.76 -9.00
CA ILE A 121 5.59 -2.51 -8.28
C ILE A 121 5.04 -3.00 -6.94
N SER A 122 5.36 -4.25 -6.65
CA SER A 122 5.03 -4.95 -5.43
C SER A 122 6.28 -5.14 -4.57
N ASP A 123 6.33 -4.45 -3.43
CA ASP A 123 7.46 -4.49 -2.50
C ASP A 123 7.00 -4.18 -1.07
N ALA A 124 7.58 -4.86 -0.08
CA ALA A 124 7.37 -4.56 1.34
C ALA A 124 8.12 -3.32 1.79
N ASP A 125 9.20 -2.94 1.11
CA ASP A 125 9.91 -1.67 1.26
C ASP A 125 9.60 -0.73 0.10
N ARG A 126 9.32 0.55 0.39
CA ARG A 126 8.75 1.53 -0.57
C ARG A 126 9.79 2.56 -0.99
N VAL A 127 11.04 2.22 -0.76
CA VAL A 127 12.24 3.04 -0.97
C VAL A 127 13.12 2.38 -2.02
#